data_AF-A0A972N3H4-F1
#
_entry.id   AF-A0A972N3H4-F1
#
_cell.length_a   1.000
_cell.length_b   1.000
_cell.length_c   1.000
_cell.angle_alpha   90.00
_cell.angle_beta   90.00
_cell.angle_gamma   90.00
#
_symmetry.space_group_name_H-M   'P 1'
#
loop_
_entity.id
_entity.type
_entity.pdbx_description
1 polymer ?
#
loop_
_entity_poly.entity_id
_entity_poly.type
_entity_poly.pdbx_seq_one_letter_code
_entity_poly.pdbx_strand_id
1 'polypeptide(L)'
;MNLYRVNRFISFLAIFLTDILVILLALYATHYERLFLNKFLTTQYEGDLYKYLHFYILYVIIFASFYVNGLYTKRYDFWMELKSIIKSLFFSFLLVFSFVSLMKINHEYSRLFITIFFINLLLLLPLFKIIIKRILYLCGFWKKYAYIEGNHKQGRVLKREMMINWYLGYVETKDLKKAQTVFIATRNIPIKKLEEILYRYKKSHTEIILVPYLFNISFANADILDLNRSRLSLITFKNQLLIPKNIFLKKVSENFLVLLLL
;
A
#
# COMPACT_ATOMS: atom_id res chain seq x y z
N MET A 1 -28.51 -5.07 7.83
CA MET A 1 -27.05 -5.26 7.70
C MET A 1 -26.48 -4.11 6.86
N ASN A 2 -25.51 -3.34 7.35
CA ASN A 2 -25.02 -2.14 6.65
C ASN A 2 -24.32 -2.57 5.34
N LEU A 3 -24.93 -2.35 4.18
CA LEU A 3 -24.49 -2.82 2.85
C LEU A 3 -23.01 -2.53 2.58
N TYR A 4 -22.53 -1.39 3.08
CA TYR A 4 -21.12 -1.01 3.03
C TYR A 4 -20.18 -2.00 3.74
N ARG A 5 -20.56 -2.51 4.92
CA ARG A 5 -19.73 -3.48 5.66
C ARG A 5 -19.58 -4.78 4.88
N VAL A 6 -20.66 -5.21 4.21
CA VAL A 6 -20.65 -6.40 3.35
C VAL A 6 -19.74 -6.17 2.14
N ASN A 7 -19.90 -5.05 1.43
CA ASN A 7 -19.04 -4.70 0.28
C ASN A 7 -17.56 -4.59 0.66
N ARG A 8 -17.26 -4.04 1.85
CA ARG A 8 -15.90 -3.98 2.37
C ARG A 8 -15.33 -5.38 2.62
N PHE A 9 -16.12 -6.27 3.22
CA PHE A 9 -15.70 -7.64 3.48
C PHE A 9 -15.48 -8.42 2.18
N ILE A 10 -16.38 -8.31 1.21
CA ILE A 10 -16.23 -8.91 -0.13
C ILE A 10 -14.96 -8.39 -0.81
N SER A 11 -14.74 -7.07 -0.79
CA SER A 11 -13.54 -6.47 -1.39
C SER A 11 -12.26 -6.96 -0.73
N PHE A 12 -12.25 -7.06 0.61
CA PHE A 12 -11.12 -7.60 1.36
C PHE A 12 -10.84 -9.06 0.97
N LEU A 13 -11.86 -9.92 0.98
CA LEU A 13 -11.73 -11.32 0.60
C LEU A 13 -11.24 -11.48 -0.84
N ALA A 14 -11.80 -10.74 -1.77
CA ALA A 14 -11.42 -10.81 -3.18
C ALA A 14 -9.94 -10.41 -3.39
N ILE A 15 -9.49 -9.32 -2.77
CA ILE A 15 -8.08 -8.90 -2.85
C ILE A 15 -7.16 -9.93 -2.18
N PHE A 16 -7.54 -10.45 -1.01
CA PHE A 16 -6.76 -11.45 -0.29
C PHE A 16 -6.61 -12.76 -1.07
N LEU A 17 -7.72 -13.28 -1.62
CA LEU A 17 -7.72 -14.47 -2.48
C LEU A 17 -6.91 -14.24 -3.75
N THR A 18 -6.99 -13.04 -4.35
CA THR A 18 -6.16 -12.69 -5.50
C THR A 18 -4.68 -12.74 -5.14
N ASP A 19 -4.29 -12.21 -3.98
CA ASP A 19 -2.88 -12.25 -3.55
C ASP A 19 -2.40 -13.69 -3.31
N ILE A 20 -3.23 -14.58 -2.76
CA ILE A 20 -2.92 -16.01 -2.66
C ILE A 20 -2.68 -16.61 -4.04
N LEU A 21 -3.59 -16.38 -4.99
CA LEU A 21 -3.46 -16.88 -6.37
C LEU A 21 -2.18 -16.35 -7.03
N VAL A 22 -1.86 -15.06 -6.86
CA VAL A 22 -0.64 -14.46 -7.41
C VAL A 22 0.61 -15.08 -6.81
N ILE A 23 0.62 -15.35 -5.50
CA ILE A 23 1.74 -16.02 -4.85
C ILE A 23 1.95 -17.43 -5.43
N LEU A 24 0.87 -18.20 -5.60
CA LEU A 24 0.94 -19.51 -6.23
C LEU A 24 1.43 -19.42 -7.68
N LEU A 25 0.88 -18.50 -8.48
CA LEU A 25 1.32 -18.26 -9.85
C LEU A 25 2.80 -17.87 -9.92
N ALA A 26 3.28 -17.03 -9.01
CA ALA A 26 4.69 -16.68 -8.92
C ALA A 26 5.58 -17.89 -8.60
N LEU A 27 5.14 -18.79 -7.71
CA LEU A 27 5.86 -20.04 -7.43
C LEU A 27 5.95 -20.95 -8.66
N TYR A 28 4.84 -21.15 -9.37
CA TYR A 28 4.83 -21.93 -10.60
C TYR A 28 5.72 -21.29 -11.69
N ALA A 29 5.63 -19.96 -11.88
CA ALA A 29 6.47 -19.24 -12.84
C ALA A 29 7.95 -19.44 -12.52
N THR A 30 8.35 -19.25 -11.26
CA THR A 30 9.73 -19.44 -10.81
C THR A 30 10.20 -20.88 -10.99
N HIS A 31 9.33 -21.87 -10.77
CA HIS A 31 9.67 -23.27 -10.99
C HIS A 31 10.03 -23.54 -12.46
N TYR A 32 9.20 -23.09 -13.40
CA TYR A 32 9.49 -23.24 -14.83
C TYR A 32 10.72 -22.44 -15.27
N GLU A 33 10.90 -21.23 -14.75
CA GLU A 33 12.10 -20.43 -14.99
C GLU A 33 13.36 -21.12 -14.47
N ARG A 34 13.32 -21.74 -13.29
CA ARG A 34 14.45 -22.50 -12.74
C ARG A 34 14.76 -23.75 -13.55
N LEU A 35 13.76 -24.51 -13.98
CA LEU A 35 13.94 -25.66 -14.86
C LEU A 35 14.57 -25.25 -16.20
N PHE A 36 14.15 -24.11 -16.75
CA PHE A 36 14.76 -23.55 -17.96
C PHE A 36 16.22 -23.13 -17.72
N LEU A 37 16.50 -22.43 -16.62
CA LEU A 37 17.84 -21.95 -16.26
C LEU A 37 18.81 -23.08 -15.91
N ASN A 38 18.33 -24.24 -15.45
CA ASN A 38 19.17 -25.42 -15.20
C ASN A 38 19.94 -25.88 -16.44
N LYS A 39 19.44 -25.57 -17.65
CA LYS A 39 20.15 -25.87 -18.91
C LYS A 39 21.45 -25.07 -19.07
N PHE A 40 21.55 -23.92 -18.39
CA PHE A 40 22.64 -22.96 -18.54
C PHE A 40 23.50 -22.82 -17.28
N LEU A 41 22.93 -23.11 -16.10
CA LEU A 41 23.60 -22.94 -14.81
C LEU A 41 24.12 -24.27 -14.27
N THR A 42 25.29 -24.23 -13.64
CA THR A 42 25.87 -25.38 -12.92
C THR A 42 25.11 -25.75 -11.64
N THR A 43 24.31 -24.82 -11.10
CA THR A 43 23.46 -25.06 -9.92
C THR A 43 22.16 -25.73 -10.32
N GLN A 44 22.15 -27.07 -10.25
CA GLN A 44 20.98 -27.87 -10.59
C GLN A 44 19.87 -27.71 -9.54
N TYR A 45 18.68 -27.31 -9.98
CA TYR A 45 17.45 -27.38 -9.20
C TYR A 45 16.71 -28.67 -9.54
N GLU A 46 16.46 -29.52 -8.54
CA GLU A 46 15.86 -30.84 -8.71
C GLU A 46 14.37 -30.83 -9.12
N GLY A 47 13.75 -29.65 -9.24
CA GLY A 47 12.36 -29.54 -9.70
C GLY A 47 11.31 -29.81 -8.62
N ASP A 48 11.69 -29.91 -7.34
CA ASP A 48 10.73 -30.12 -6.27
C ASP A 48 9.98 -28.81 -5.93
N LEU A 49 8.85 -28.57 -6.59
CA LEU A 49 7.94 -27.46 -6.27
C LEU A 49 7.14 -27.72 -4.99
N TYR A 50 6.85 -29.00 -4.69
CA TYR A 50 6.04 -29.40 -3.54
C TYR A 50 6.65 -28.90 -2.24
N LYS A 51 7.97 -28.94 -2.15
CA LYS A 51 8.75 -28.38 -1.06
C LYS A 51 8.50 -26.89 -0.79
N TYR A 52 8.40 -26.07 -1.83
CA TYR A 52 8.12 -24.63 -1.69
C TYR A 52 6.65 -24.36 -1.40
N LEU A 53 5.75 -25.19 -1.93
CA LEU A 53 4.32 -25.14 -1.58
C LEU A 53 4.09 -25.36 -0.08
N HIS A 54 4.84 -26.28 0.53
CA HIS A 54 4.74 -26.62 1.95
C HIS A 54 5.62 -25.75 2.87
N PHE A 55 6.30 -24.75 2.31
CA PHE A 55 7.15 -23.85 3.09
C PHE A 55 6.31 -22.77 3.80
N TYR A 56 5.48 -23.15 4.76
CA TYR A 56 4.47 -22.30 5.39
C TYR A 56 4.99 -20.96 5.93
N ILE A 57 6.22 -20.96 6.48
CA ILE A 57 6.85 -19.74 7.00
C ILE A 57 7.04 -18.66 5.93
N LEU A 58 7.23 -19.03 4.65
CA LEU A 58 7.29 -18.11 3.51
C LEU A 58 6.02 -17.27 3.44
N TYR A 59 4.86 -17.92 3.43
CA TYR A 59 3.56 -17.27 3.32
C TYR A 59 3.25 -16.44 4.56
N VAL A 60 3.53 -16.96 5.76
CA VAL A 60 3.31 -16.23 7.02
C VAL A 60 4.09 -14.92 7.02
N ILE A 61 5.37 -14.94 6.64
CA ILE A 61 6.20 -13.74 6.59
C ILE A 61 5.64 -12.74 5.56
N ILE A 62 5.27 -13.19 4.36
CA ILE A 62 4.74 -12.33 3.31
C ILE A 62 3.43 -11.65 3.76
N PHE A 63 2.46 -12.42 4.25
CA PHE A 63 1.17 -11.89 4.69
C PHE A 63 1.29 -11.00 5.93
N ALA A 64 2.16 -11.35 6.88
CA ALA A 64 2.45 -10.49 8.02
C ALA A 64 3.00 -9.13 7.56
N SER A 65 3.95 -9.14 6.61
CA SER A 65 4.52 -7.92 6.03
C SER A 65 3.48 -7.08 5.28
N PHE A 66 2.57 -7.72 4.53
CA PHE A 66 1.46 -7.04 3.85
C PHE A 66 0.49 -6.39 4.84
N TYR A 67 0.17 -7.08 5.93
CA TYR A 67 -0.70 -6.56 6.97
C TYR A 67 -0.08 -5.33 7.67
N VAL A 68 1.20 -5.42 8.06
CA VAL A 68 1.92 -4.32 8.73
C VAL A 68 2.00 -3.07 7.85
N ASN A 69 2.20 -3.23 6.54
CA ASN A 69 2.21 -2.10 5.59
C ASN A 69 0.81 -1.66 5.14
N GLY A 70 -0.26 -2.29 5.67
CA GLY A 70 -1.64 -1.83 5.49
C GLY A 70 -2.23 -2.08 4.11
N LEU A 71 -1.72 -3.05 3.33
CA LEU A 71 -2.20 -3.37 1.99
C LEU A 71 -3.67 -3.83 1.95
N TYR A 72 -4.22 -4.28 3.08
CA TYR A 72 -5.61 -4.71 3.20
C TYR A 72 -6.51 -3.74 3.98
N THR A 73 -5.91 -2.80 4.69
CA THR A 73 -6.64 -1.93 5.63
C THR A 73 -6.83 -0.52 5.09
N LYS A 74 -5.86 -0.01 4.32
CA LYS A 74 -5.84 1.36 3.80
C LYS A 74 -6.21 1.41 2.32
N ARG A 75 -6.86 2.50 1.90
CA ARG A 75 -7.14 2.80 0.49
C ARG A 75 -6.06 3.70 -0.06
N TYR A 76 -5.04 3.08 -0.62
CA TYR A 76 -3.96 3.77 -1.31
C TYR A 76 -4.33 4.08 -2.77
N ASP A 77 -3.78 5.15 -3.31
CA ASP A 77 -3.65 5.30 -4.75
C ASP A 77 -2.61 4.29 -5.27
N PHE A 78 -2.49 4.20 -6.59
CA PHE A 78 -1.61 3.22 -7.21
C PHE A 78 -0.16 3.34 -6.73
N TRP A 79 0.38 4.56 -6.64
CA TRP A 79 1.79 4.77 -6.30
C TRP A 79 2.10 4.46 -4.84
N MET A 80 1.23 4.87 -3.90
CA MET A 80 1.42 4.53 -2.49
C MET A 80 1.25 3.03 -2.25
N GLU A 81 0.37 2.37 -2.99
CA GLU A 81 0.23 0.92 -2.91
C GLU A 81 1.47 0.20 -3.46
N LEU A 82 1.96 0.59 -4.63
CA LEU A 82 3.18 0.05 -5.22
C LEU A 82 4.38 0.18 -4.27
N LYS A 83 4.56 1.36 -3.67
CA LYS A 83 5.59 1.59 -2.64
C LYS A 83 5.42 0.64 -1.44
N SER A 84 4.19 0.41 -1.01
CA SER A 84 3.89 -0.48 0.11
C SER A 84 4.13 -1.95 -0.24
N ILE A 85 3.83 -2.38 -1.48
CA ILE A 85 4.16 -3.72 -2.00
C ILE A 85 5.68 -3.92 -2.01
N ILE A 86 6.43 -3.00 -2.65
CA ILE A 86 7.90 -3.06 -2.72
C ILE A 86 8.50 -3.19 -1.33
N LYS A 87 8.09 -2.30 -0.40
CA LYS A 87 8.57 -2.32 0.98
C LYS A 87 8.26 -3.67 1.65
N SER A 88 7.04 -4.18 1.48
CA SER A 88 6.64 -5.43 2.11
C SER A 88 7.42 -6.64 1.59
N LEU A 89 7.58 -6.72 0.26
CA LEU A 89 8.33 -7.79 -0.39
C LEU A 89 9.81 -7.73 -0.02
N PHE A 90 10.40 -6.54 0.04
CA PHE A 90 11.79 -6.38 0.45
C PHE A 90 12.03 -6.89 1.88
N PHE A 91 11.19 -6.50 2.84
CA PHE A 91 11.30 -7.02 4.21
C PHE A 91 11.04 -8.53 4.28
N SER A 92 10.08 -9.04 3.51
CA SER A 92 9.78 -10.47 3.47
C SER A 92 10.94 -11.27 2.89
N PHE A 93 11.54 -10.78 1.80
CA PHE A 93 12.72 -11.36 1.17
C PHE A 93 13.87 -11.45 2.16
N LEU A 94 14.19 -10.35 2.86
CA LEU A 94 15.25 -10.34 3.86
C LEU A 94 14.99 -11.37 4.96
N LEU A 95 13.78 -11.41 5.53
CA LEU A 95 13.44 -12.34 6.61
C LEU A 95 13.50 -13.80 6.15
N VAL A 96 12.94 -14.12 4.98
CA VAL A 96 12.95 -15.48 4.42
C VAL A 96 14.38 -15.90 4.09
N PHE A 97 15.15 -15.03 3.46
CA PHE A 97 16.54 -15.31 3.10
C PHE A 97 17.40 -15.52 4.35
N SER A 98 17.24 -14.68 5.37
CA SER A 98 17.89 -14.86 6.68
C SER A 98 17.47 -16.18 7.33
N PHE A 99 16.19 -16.50 7.35
CA PHE A 99 15.68 -17.75 7.93
C PHE A 99 16.31 -18.99 7.26
N VAL A 100 16.28 -19.06 5.93
CA VAL A 100 16.85 -20.17 5.16
C VAL A 100 18.37 -20.27 5.38
N SER A 101 19.06 -19.13 5.45
CA SER A 101 20.52 -19.09 5.66
C SER A 101 20.92 -19.54 7.07
N LEU A 102 20.17 -19.11 8.10
CA LEU A 102 20.47 -19.41 9.51
C LEU A 102 20.15 -20.84 9.89
N MET A 103 19.05 -21.40 9.37
CA MET A 103 18.66 -22.78 9.65
C MET A 103 19.63 -23.81 9.03
N LYS A 104 20.62 -23.37 8.24
CA LYS A 104 21.57 -24.22 7.49
C LYS A 104 20.90 -25.21 6.53
N ILE A 105 19.63 -24.97 6.18
CA ILE A 105 18.84 -25.76 5.22
C ILE A 105 19.18 -25.33 3.76
N ASN A 106 20.41 -24.85 3.55
CA ASN A 106 20.88 -24.34 2.26
C ASN A 106 20.93 -25.41 1.18
N HIS A 107 21.11 -26.68 1.58
CA HIS A 107 21.14 -27.81 0.66
C HIS A 107 19.75 -28.16 0.15
N GLU A 108 18.71 -27.90 0.93
CA GLU A 108 17.37 -28.27 0.51
C GLU A 108 16.67 -27.13 -0.25
N TYR A 109 16.91 -25.85 0.09
CA TYR A 109 16.24 -24.71 -0.57
C TYR A 109 17.20 -23.92 -1.45
N SER A 110 16.92 -23.87 -2.75
CA SER A 110 17.65 -23.01 -3.69
C SER A 110 17.42 -21.53 -3.40
N ARG A 111 18.49 -20.80 -3.08
CA ARG A 111 18.47 -19.35 -2.87
C ARG A 111 18.08 -18.59 -4.14
N LEU A 112 18.55 -19.08 -5.28
CA LEU A 112 18.24 -18.49 -6.58
C LEU A 112 16.75 -18.61 -6.90
N PHE A 113 16.13 -19.75 -6.55
CA PHE A 113 14.66 -19.90 -6.63
C PHE A 113 13.96 -18.82 -5.80
N ILE A 114 14.34 -18.63 -4.52
CA ILE A 114 13.72 -17.62 -3.64
C ILE A 114 13.88 -16.21 -4.23
N THR A 115 15.07 -15.86 -4.73
CA THR A 115 15.31 -14.56 -5.35
C THR A 115 14.43 -14.32 -6.58
N ILE A 116 14.36 -15.27 -7.51
CA ILE A 116 13.51 -15.17 -8.70
C ILE A 116 12.03 -15.09 -8.30
N PHE A 117 11.60 -15.86 -7.30
CA PHE A 117 10.24 -15.81 -6.77
C PHE A 117 9.85 -14.41 -6.28
N PHE A 118 10.71 -13.75 -5.52
CA PHE A 118 10.43 -12.38 -5.08
C PHE A 118 10.46 -11.35 -6.23
N ILE A 119 11.28 -11.56 -7.26
CA ILE A 119 11.26 -10.75 -8.49
C ILE A 119 9.92 -10.92 -9.21
N ASN A 120 9.44 -12.16 -9.37
CA ASN A 120 8.14 -12.44 -9.99
C ASN A 120 6.99 -11.83 -9.19
N LEU A 121 7.02 -11.90 -7.87
CA LEU A 121 6.03 -11.22 -7.03
C LEU A 121 6.01 -9.70 -7.23
N LEU A 122 7.19 -9.08 -7.35
CA LEU A 122 7.31 -7.64 -7.57
C LEU A 122 6.63 -7.19 -8.87
N LEU A 123 6.64 -8.04 -9.90
CA LEU A 123 5.97 -7.79 -11.16
C LEU A 123 4.47 -8.15 -11.11
N LEU A 124 4.12 -9.34 -10.63
CA LEU A 124 2.77 -9.87 -10.71
C LEU A 124 1.79 -9.21 -9.73
N LEU A 125 2.22 -8.89 -8.49
CA LEU A 125 1.32 -8.32 -7.48
C LEU A 125 0.71 -6.98 -7.91
N PRO A 126 1.49 -5.97 -8.37
CA PRO A 126 0.91 -4.71 -8.84
C PRO A 126 -0.06 -4.91 -10.01
N LEU A 127 0.27 -5.79 -10.96
CA LEU A 127 -0.56 -6.06 -12.15
C LEU A 127 -1.93 -6.64 -11.74
N PHE A 128 -1.93 -7.69 -10.93
CA PHE A 128 -3.17 -8.31 -10.48
C PHE A 128 -3.98 -7.41 -9.55
N LYS A 129 -3.33 -6.57 -8.73
CA LYS A 129 -4.04 -5.57 -7.90
C LYS A 129 -4.78 -4.53 -8.72
N ILE A 130 -4.19 -4.05 -9.82
CA ILE A 130 -4.88 -3.16 -10.77
C ILE A 130 -6.14 -3.85 -11.31
N ILE A 131 -6.00 -5.10 -11.77
CA ILE A 131 -7.10 -5.85 -12.40
C ILE A 131 -8.23 -6.09 -11.41
N ILE A 132 -7.95 -6.67 -10.23
CA ILE A 132 -8.99 -7.01 -9.25
C ILE A 132 -9.70 -5.75 -8.73
N LYS A 133 -8.98 -4.67 -8.46
CA LYS A 133 -9.60 -3.41 -8.01
C LYS A 133 -10.47 -2.80 -9.09
N ARG A 134 -10.07 -2.90 -10.36
CA ARG A 134 -10.90 -2.43 -11.48
C ARG A 134 -12.19 -3.22 -11.57
N ILE A 135 -12.13 -4.55 -11.47
CA ILE A 135 -13.31 -5.42 -11.44
C ILE A 135 -14.21 -5.06 -10.26
N LEU A 136 -13.66 -4.97 -9.04
CA LEU A 136 -14.43 -4.64 -7.84
C LEU A 136 -15.06 -3.23 -7.92
N TYR A 137 -14.40 -2.28 -8.58
CA TYR A 137 -14.96 -0.95 -8.82
C TYR A 137 -16.12 -0.98 -9.81
N LEU A 138 -15.98 -1.72 -10.92
CA LEU A 138 -17.05 -1.88 -11.91
C LEU A 138 -18.28 -2.58 -11.31
N CYS A 139 -18.07 -3.62 -10.50
CA CYS A 139 -19.13 -4.31 -9.75
C CYS A 139 -19.71 -3.50 -8.58
N GLY A 140 -19.12 -2.34 -8.24
CA GLY A 140 -19.60 -1.46 -7.17
C GLY A 140 -19.17 -1.85 -5.76
N PHE A 141 -18.55 -3.01 -5.53
CA PHE A 141 -18.06 -3.44 -4.22
C PHE A 141 -16.92 -2.55 -3.69
N TRP A 142 -16.09 -2.01 -4.59
CA TRP A 142 -15.01 -1.09 -4.21
C TRP A 142 -15.48 0.34 -4.00
N LYS A 143 -16.72 0.72 -4.39
CA LYS A 143 -17.19 2.10 -4.27
C LYS A 143 -17.49 2.46 -2.81
N LYS A 144 -16.92 3.58 -2.35
CA LYS A 144 -17.15 4.15 -1.03
C LYS A 144 -17.67 5.57 -1.19
N TYR A 145 -18.94 5.78 -0.84
CA TYR A 145 -19.60 7.07 -0.97
C TYR A 145 -19.06 8.07 0.04
N ALA A 146 -18.69 9.23 -0.47
CA ALA A 146 -18.02 10.27 0.25
C ALA A 146 -18.74 11.61 0.07
N TYR A 147 -18.97 12.31 1.18
CA TYR A 147 -19.53 13.65 1.18
C TYR A 147 -18.43 14.67 1.45
N ILE A 148 -18.42 15.79 0.72
CA ILE A 148 -17.46 16.89 0.92
C ILE A 148 -18.17 18.03 1.64
N GLU A 149 -17.68 18.37 2.83
CA GLU A 149 -18.10 19.55 3.59
C GLU A 149 -16.99 20.61 3.54
N GLY A 150 -17.38 21.88 3.45
CA GLY A 150 -16.45 23.01 3.57
C GLY A 150 -16.19 23.76 2.27
N ASN A 151 -14.93 24.16 2.07
CA ASN A 151 -14.58 25.11 1.01
C ASN A 151 -14.78 24.54 -0.41
N HIS A 152 -15.57 25.23 -1.23
CA HIS A 152 -15.86 24.80 -2.60
C HIS A 152 -14.62 24.67 -3.50
N LYS A 153 -13.63 25.58 -3.41
CA LYS A 153 -12.43 25.54 -4.26
C LYS A 153 -11.59 24.31 -3.93
N GLN A 154 -11.35 24.05 -2.64
CA GLN A 154 -10.60 22.87 -2.19
C GLN A 154 -11.39 21.57 -2.43
N GLY A 155 -12.71 21.59 -2.22
CA GLY A 155 -13.60 20.48 -2.53
C GLY A 155 -13.56 20.05 -3.99
N ARG A 156 -13.48 21.00 -4.93
CA ARG A 156 -13.30 20.67 -6.36
C ARG A 156 -11.99 19.95 -6.66
N VAL A 157 -10.89 20.35 -6.00
CA VAL A 157 -9.60 19.66 -6.13
C VAL A 157 -9.71 18.24 -5.58
N LEU A 158 -10.27 18.07 -4.38
CA LEU A 158 -10.49 16.75 -3.78
C LEU A 158 -11.33 15.83 -4.66
N LYS A 159 -12.42 16.36 -5.23
CA LYS A 159 -13.25 15.60 -6.17
C LYS A 159 -12.43 15.11 -7.36
N ARG A 160 -11.63 15.99 -7.97
CA ARG A 160 -10.81 15.67 -9.14
C ARG A 160 -9.75 14.61 -8.84
N GLU A 161 -9.03 14.75 -7.75
CA GLU A 161 -7.89 13.89 -7.42
C GLU A 161 -8.32 12.55 -6.78
N MET A 162 -9.33 12.57 -5.92
CA MET A 162 -9.69 11.40 -5.09
C MET A 162 -10.96 10.68 -5.55
N MET A 163 -11.99 11.43 -5.96
CA MET A 163 -13.32 10.84 -6.23
C MET A 163 -13.48 10.37 -7.68
N ILE A 164 -12.64 10.85 -8.59
CA ILE A 164 -12.59 10.34 -9.97
C ILE A 164 -11.67 9.11 -10.05
N ASN A 165 -10.74 8.97 -9.11
CA ASN A 165 -9.78 7.88 -9.11
C ASN A 165 -10.45 6.55 -8.69
N TRP A 166 -10.73 5.70 -9.67
CA TRP A 166 -11.33 4.37 -9.48
C TRP A 166 -10.49 3.47 -8.56
N TYR A 167 -9.16 3.67 -8.51
CA TYR A 167 -8.24 2.88 -7.68
C TYR A 167 -8.46 3.15 -6.19
N LEU A 168 -8.72 4.42 -5.83
CA LEU A 168 -9.11 4.81 -4.48
C LEU A 168 -10.54 4.40 -4.17
N GLY A 169 -11.42 4.45 -5.17
CA GLY A 169 -12.81 4.00 -5.10
C GLY A 169 -13.75 4.91 -4.32
N TYR A 170 -13.35 6.15 -4.00
CA TYR A 170 -14.27 7.13 -3.44
C TYR A 170 -15.24 7.64 -4.51
N VAL A 171 -16.51 7.80 -4.16
CA VAL A 171 -17.55 8.31 -5.07
C VAL A 171 -18.31 9.44 -4.37
N GLU A 172 -18.44 10.59 -5.00
CA GLU A 172 -19.16 11.72 -4.42
C GLU A 172 -20.65 11.38 -4.21
N THR A 173 -21.19 11.73 -3.04
CA THR A 173 -22.63 11.76 -2.80
C THR A 173 -23.04 13.12 -2.25
N LYS A 174 -24.17 13.65 -2.71
CA LYS A 174 -24.82 14.83 -2.12
C LYS A 174 -25.69 14.47 -0.91
N ASP A 175 -26.07 13.20 -0.79
CA ASP A 175 -26.87 12.70 0.32
C ASP A 175 -25.94 12.25 1.45
N LEU A 176 -25.97 13.01 2.54
CA LEU A 176 -25.19 12.77 3.75
C LEU A 176 -25.54 11.42 4.39
N LYS A 177 -26.81 10.98 4.33
CA LYS A 177 -27.24 9.71 4.94
C LYS A 177 -26.63 8.49 4.23
N LYS A 178 -26.27 8.64 2.95
CA LYS A 178 -25.60 7.61 2.15
C LYS A 178 -24.08 7.64 2.27
N ALA A 179 -23.51 8.72 2.80
CA ALA A 179 -22.07 8.91 2.89
C ALA A 179 -21.47 8.01 3.99
N GLN A 180 -20.45 7.23 3.63
CA GLN A 180 -19.67 6.47 4.62
C GLN A 180 -18.43 7.22 5.10
N THR A 181 -17.94 8.15 4.28
CA THR A 181 -16.81 9.04 4.59
C THR A 181 -17.23 10.49 4.46
N VAL A 182 -16.81 11.34 5.38
CA VAL A 182 -16.92 12.80 5.25
C VAL A 182 -15.53 13.40 5.08
N PHE A 183 -15.31 14.08 3.95
CA PHE A 183 -14.13 14.90 3.71
C PHE A 183 -14.41 16.32 4.15
N ILE A 184 -13.57 16.87 5.03
CA ILE A 184 -13.69 18.25 5.50
C ILE A 184 -12.59 19.07 4.85
N ALA A 185 -12.98 19.91 3.89
CA ALA A 185 -12.11 20.84 3.19
C ALA A 185 -11.93 22.12 4.03
N THR A 186 -10.85 22.18 4.81
CA THR A 186 -10.68 23.17 5.90
C THR A 186 -10.32 24.59 5.44
N ARG A 187 -10.07 24.82 4.15
CA ARG A 187 -9.67 26.14 3.63
C ARG A 187 -10.65 27.25 4.03
N ASN A 188 -10.16 28.26 4.74
CA ASN A 188 -10.93 29.41 5.23
C ASN A 188 -12.09 29.02 6.19
N ILE A 189 -12.05 27.85 6.84
CA ILE A 189 -12.99 27.50 7.89
C ILE A 189 -12.45 28.00 9.23
N PRO A 190 -13.19 28.85 9.97
CA PRO A 190 -12.81 29.25 11.32
C PRO A 190 -12.69 28.03 12.25
N ILE A 191 -11.72 28.04 13.17
CA ILE A 191 -11.42 26.91 14.06
C ILE A 191 -12.66 26.44 14.84
N LYS A 192 -13.42 27.37 15.44
CA LYS A 192 -14.66 27.04 16.16
C LYS A 192 -15.66 26.25 15.29
N LYS A 193 -15.85 26.71 14.05
CA LYS A 193 -16.74 26.03 13.08
C LYS A 193 -16.19 24.66 12.67
N LEU A 194 -14.87 24.51 12.55
CA LEU A 194 -14.23 23.24 12.25
C LEU A 194 -14.46 22.22 13.37
N GLU A 195 -14.32 22.64 14.63
CA GLU A 195 -14.58 21.82 15.81
C GLU A 195 -16.04 21.36 15.88
N GLU A 196 -17.00 22.25 15.61
CA GLU A 196 -18.42 21.92 15.53
C GLU A 196 -18.72 20.86 14.45
N ILE A 197 -18.13 21.02 13.26
CA ILE A 197 -18.24 20.07 12.15
C ILE A 197 -17.68 18.71 12.56
N LEU A 198 -16.49 18.70 13.17
CA LEU A 198 -15.85 17.47 13.65
C LEU A 198 -16.69 16.76 14.71
N TYR A 199 -17.20 17.50 15.70
CA TYR A 199 -18.03 16.94 16.76
C TYR A 199 -19.32 16.33 16.22
N ARG A 200 -19.98 17.01 15.27
CA ARG A 200 -21.20 16.55 14.60
C ARG A 200 -20.98 15.23 13.86
N TYR A 201 -19.93 15.15 13.06
CA TYR A 201 -19.70 13.97 12.22
C TYR A 201 -19.08 12.80 12.97
N LYS A 202 -18.31 13.06 14.04
CA LYS A 202 -17.68 12.00 14.85
C LYS A 202 -18.70 11.07 15.49
N LYS A 203 -19.91 11.59 15.79
CA LYS A 203 -21.01 10.80 16.36
C LYS A 203 -21.78 9.97 15.35
N SER A 204 -21.75 10.33 14.07
CA SER A 204 -22.69 9.84 13.06
C SER A 204 -22.06 9.10 11.89
N HIS A 205 -20.74 9.23 11.67
CA HIS A 205 -20.06 8.67 10.51
C HIS A 205 -18.88 7.78 10.93
N THR A 206 -18.62 6.74 10.13
CA THR A 206 -17.58 5.75 10.42
C THR A 206 -16.16 6.25 10.15
N GLU A 207 -16.01 7.28 9.32
CA GLU A 207 -14.71 7.83 8.93
C GLU A 207 -14.84 9.32 8.59
N ILE A 208 -13.91 10.11 9.11
CA ILE A 208 -13.79 11.54 8.82
C ILE A 208 -12.36 11.80 8.37
N ILE A 209 -12.22 12.49 7.25
CA ILE A 209 -10.92 12.84 6.68
C ILE A 209 -10.80 14.35 6.65
N LEU A 210 -9.88 14.87 7.45
CA LEU A 210 -9.51 16.28 7.43
C LEU A 210 -8.53 16.52 6.29
N VAL A 211 -8.86 17.50 5.44
CA VAL A 211 -7.98 17.92 4.36
C VAL A 211 -7.45 19.32 4.71
N PRO A 212 -6.28 19.40 5.37
CA PRO A 212 -5.73 20.67 5.80
C PRO A 212 -5.40 21.54 4.59
N TYR A 213 -5.62 22.84 4.74
CA TYR A 213 -5.21 23.81 3.76
C TYR A 213 -3.79 24.33 4.07
N LEU A 214 -2.78 23.54 3.69
CA LEU A 214 -1.39 23.97 3.66
C LEU A 214 -0.92 24.01 2.20
N PHE A 215 -0.70 25.19 1.64
CA PHE A 215 -0.12 25.31 0.31
C PHE A 215 1.36 24.92 0.32
N ASN A 216 1.80 24.15 -0.68
CA ASN A 216 3.20 23.81 -0.94
C ASN A 216 3.95 23.06 0.19
N ILE A 217 3.25 22.51 1.18
CA ILE A 217 3.87 21.72 2.24
C ILE A 217 3.49 20.24 2.05
N SER A 218 4.50 19.40 1.85
CA SER A 218 4.33 17.95 1.79
C SER A 218 4.28 17.36 3.20
N PHE A 219 3.21 16.64 3.51
CA PHE A 219 3.09 15.85 4.73
C PHE A 219 3.73 14.46 4.62
N ALA A 220 4.35 14.12 3.48
CA ALA A 220 4.91 12.78 3.24
C ALA A 220 5.92 12.34 4.32
N ASN A 221 6.55 13.31 4.98
CA ASN A 221 7.54 13.11 6.03
C ASN A 221 7.20 13.91 7.30
N ALA A 222 5.91 14.19 7.51
CA ALA A 222 5.47 14.85 8.72
C ALA A 222 5.30 13.82 9.86
N ASP A 223 5.88 14.11 11.02
CA ASP A 223 5.65 13.32 12.22
C ASP A 223 4.50 13.95 13.02
N ILE A 224 3.54 13.13 13.45
CA ILE A 224 2.46 13.54 14.36
C ILE A 224 2.86 13.09 15.77
N LEU A 225 2.96 14.04 16.68
CA LEU A 225 3.29 13.80 18.09
C LEU A 225 2.12 14.28 18.96
N ASP A 226 1.52 13.36 19.69
CA ASP A 226 0.42 13.69 20.61
C ASP A 226 0.96 13.91 22.03
N LEU A 227 0.70 15.09 22.56
CA LEU A 227 0.99 15.44 23.95
C LEU A 227 -0.20 15.03 24.82
N ASN A 228 -0.17 13.80 25.33
CA ASN A 228 -1.27 13.20 26.09
C ASN A 228 -1.77 14.04 27.28
N ARG A 229 -0.88 14.78 27.96
CA ARG A 229 -1.26 15.61 29.11
C ARG A 229 -2.05 16.87 28.72
N SER A 230 -1.73 17.48 27.59
CA SER A 230 -2.35 18.72 27.13
C SER A 230 -3.39 18.53 26.02
N ARG A 231 -3.56 17.30 25.53
CA ARG A 231 -4.40 16.95 24.37
C ARG A 231 -4.05 17.76 23.11
N LEU A 232 -2.79 18.19 23.00
CA LEU A 232 -2.26 18.91 21.85
C LEU A 232 -1.61 17.91 20.88
N SER A 233 -1.93 18.02 19.60
CA SER A 233 -1.25 17.28 18.53
C SER A 233 -0.29 18.21 17.81
N LEU A 234 1.00 17.86 17.81
CA LEU A 234 2.05 18.56 17.09
C LEU A 234 2.27 17.88 15.74
N ILE A 235 2.35 18.67 14.67
CA ILE A 235 2.74 18.19 13.34
C ILE A 235 4.09 18.81 13.01
N THR A 236 5.13 17.99 12.95
CA THR A 236 6.49 18.46 12.65
C THR A 236 6.82 18.22 11.18
N PHE A 237 7.38 19.22 10.51
CA PHE A 237 7.85 19.12 9.13
C PHE A 237 9.37 19.21 9.11
N LYS A 238 10.03 18.19 8.58
CA LYS A 238 11.49 18.16 8.43
C LYS A 238 11.86 18.37 6.97
N ASN A 239 12.77 19.31 6.70
CA ASN A 239 13.36 19.43 5.37
C ASN A 239 14.33 18.27 5.14
N GLN A 240 13.91 17.30 4.35
CA GLN A 240 14.72 16.11 4.07
C GLN A 240 15.99 16.41 3.30
N LEU A 241 16.04 17.50 2.53
CA LEU A 241 17.21 17.89 1.75
C LEU A 241 18.34 18.44 2.63
N LEU A 242 18.05 18.86 3.87
CA LEU A 242 19.07 19.33 4.81
C LEU A 242 19.63 18.21 5.70
N ILE A 243 19.06 17.00 5.62
CA ILE A 243 19.56 15.85 6.39
C ILE A 243 20.86 15.38 5.73
N PRO A 244 22.00 15.33 6.44
CA PRO A 244 23.31 15.04 5.86
C PRO A 244 23.35 13.72 5.07
N LYS A 245 22.70 12.67 5.60
CA LYS A 245 22.57 11.37 4.94
C LYS A 245 21.86 11.47 3.59
N ASN A 246 20.84 12.31 3.47
CA ASN A 246 20.05 12.46 2.24
C ASN A 246 20.80 13.29 1.21
N ILE A 247 21.58 14.29 1.64
CA ILE A 247 22.49 15.04 0.76
C ILE A 247 23.51 14.08 0.14
N PHE A 248 24.10 13.22 0.96
CA PHE A 248 25.04 12.20 0.48
C PHE A 248 24.38 11.25 -0.53
N LEU A 249 23.21 10.69 -0.19
CA LEU A 249 22.45 9.78 -1.07
C LEU A 249 22.08 10.45 -2.40
N LYS A 250 21.66 11.71 -2.36
CA LYS A 250 21.38 12.52 -3.55
C LYS A 250 22.62 12.64 -4.44
N LYS A 251 23.77 13.00 -3.86
CA LYS A 251 25.03 13.16 -4.60
C LYS A 251 25.48 11.86 -5.25
N VAL A 252 25.36 10.73 -4.56
CA VAL A 252 25.65 9.39 -5.13
C VAL A 252 24.70 9.07 -6.29
N SER A 253 23.40 9.34 -6.13
CA SER A 253 22.41 9.09 -7.17
C SER A 253 22.64 9.95 -8.42
N GLU A 254 23.00 11.22 -8.24
CA GLU A 254 23.33 12.13 -9.34
C GLU A 254 24.57 11.65 -10.10
N ASN A 255 25.63 11.29 -9.38
CA ASN A 255 26.84 10.73 -9.99
C ASN A 255 26.56 9.43 -10.77
N PHE A 256 25.73 8.55 -10.21
CA PHE A 256 25.36 7.30 -10.88
C PHE A 256 24.56 7.55 -12.17
N LEU A 257 23.63 8.52 -12.17
CA LEU A 257 22.88 8.90 -13.38
C LEU A 257 23.78 9.47 -14.46
N VAL A 258 24.76 10.30 -14.10
CA VAL A 258 25.76 10.83 -15.05
C VAL A 258 26.54 9.68 -15.68
N LEU A 259 26.95 8.69 -14.88
CA LEU A 259 27.71 7.54 -15.35
C LEU A 259 26.90 6.61 -16.27
N LEU A 260 25.58 6.54 -16.09
CA LEU A 260 24.66 5.80 -16.98
C LEU A 260 24.38 6.49 -18.32
N LEU A 261 24.61 7.80 -18.40
CA LEU A 261 24.39 8.62 -19.60
C LEU A 261 25.65 8.81 -20.44
N LEU A 262 26.81 8.38 -19.94
CA LEU A 262 28.11 8.32 -20.64
C LEU A 262 28.29 6.95 -21.30
#